data_AF-A0A6N6VQI9-F1
#
_entry.id   AF-A0A6N6VQI9-F1
#
_cell.length_a   1.000
_cell.length_b   1.000
_cell.length_c   1.000
_cell.angle_alpha   90.00
_cell.angle_beta   90.00
_cell.angle_gamma   90.00
#
_symmetry.space_group_name_H-M   'P 1'
#
loop_
_entity.id
_entity.type
_entity.pdbx_description
1 polymer ?
#
loop_
_entity_poly.entity_id
_entity_poly.type
_entity_poly.pdbx_seq_one_letter_code
_entity_poly.pdbx_strand_id
1 'polypeptide(L)'
;MFKKLIYIFLSGFIINSTYGATTYVFCANRNKQWRWLNSDSEYVSVSGEWKIMALKGFVYQYFELDNVASAEILQEKCKDRFGDSYIYAQPANSFADQWYVFGVKGGILYSGFFKYCLNHYSCYFRENRSNLILDSYNFGKLN
;
A
#
# COMPACT_ATOMS: atom_id res chain seq x y z
N MET A 1 -23.69 60.85 8.55
CA MET A 1 -24.29 59.55 8.91
C MET A 1 -23.87 58.50 7.88
N PHE A 2 -22.70 57.88 8.05
CA PHE A 2 -22.23 56.81 7.18
C PHE A 2 -21.45 55.80 8.01
N LYS A 3 -22.10 54.68 8.35
CA LYS A 3 -21.44 53.44 8.76
C LYS A 3 -22.23 52.29 8.13
N LYS A 4 -21.96 52.03 6.84
CA LYS A 4 -22.35 50.77 6.21
C LYS A 4 -21.32 49.73 6.66
N LEU A 5 -21.67 48.97 7.69
CA LEU A 5 -20.95 47.78 8.12
C LEU A 5 -21.08 46.73 7.02
N ILE A 6 -20.05 46.63 6.17
CA ILE A 6 -19.88 45.50 5.24
C ILE A 6 -19.42 44.32 6.09
N TYR A 7 -20.38 43.48 6.49
CA TYR A 7 -20.09 42.17 7.05
C TYR A 7 -19.55 41.31 5.91
N ILE A 8 -18.22 41.18 5.84
CA ILE A 8 -17.55 40.23 4.95
C ILE A 8 -17.92 38.85 5.47
N PHE A 9 -18.84 38.19 4.76
CA PHE A 9 -19.18 36.78 4.93
C PHE A 9 -17.92 35.98 4.59
N LEU A 10 -17.11 35.69 5.61
CA LEU A 10 -15.96 34.81 5.51
C LEU A 10 -16.49 33.38 5.35
N SER A 11 -16.99 33.06 4.15
CA SER A 11 -17.28 31.69 3.75
C SER A 11 -15.96 30.93 3.71
N GLY A 12 -15.62 30.31 4.84
CA GLY A 12 -14.52 29.37 4.92
C GLY A 12 -14.82 28.21 3.99
N PHE A 13 -14.23 28.23 2.80
CA PHE A 13 -14.09 27.04 1.99
C PHE A 13 -13.21 26.07 2.78
N ILE A 14 -13.85 25.13 3.49
CA ILE A 14 -13.16 23.96 4.01
C ILE A 14 -12.83 23.11 2.79
N ILE A 15 -11.64 23.34 2.24
CA ILE A 15 -11.07 22.45 1.24
C ILE A 15 -10.65 21.20 2.02
N ASN A 16 -11.53 20.19 2.05
CA ASN A 16 -11.13 18.87 2.50
C ASN A 16 -10.21 18.31 1.42
N SER A 17 -8.90 18.54 1.55
CA SER A 17 -7.94 17.74 0.81
C SER A 17 -8.06 16.31 1.37
N THR A 18 -8.73 15.43 0.62
CA THR A 18 -8.66 13.99 0.86
C THR A 18 -7.24 13.56 0.50
N TYR A 19 -6.30 13.81 1.42
CA TYR A 19 -4.91 13.43 1.25
C TYR A 19 -4.84 11.92 1.42
N GLY A 20 -4.63 11.20 0.32
CA GLY A 20 -4.26 9.79 0.36
C GLY A 20 -2.97 9.63 1.17
N ALA A 21 -2.84 8.53 1.90
CA ALA A 21 -1.59 8.20 2.56
C ALA A 21 -0.51 7.97 1.52
N THR A 22 0.74 8.24 1.86
CA THR A 22 1.89 7.92 1.01
C THR A 22 2.75 6.86 1.69
N THR A 23 3.40 6.03 0.87
CA THR A 23 4.39 5.05 1.34
C THR A 23 5.54 4.95 0.35
N TYR A 24 6.73 4.54 0.82
CA TYR A 24 7.86 4.29 -0.06
C TYR A 24 7.80 2.88 -0.61
N VAL A 25 8.51 2.67 -1.71
CA VAL A 25 8.58 1.38 -2.38
C VAL A 25 9.95 0.77 -2.15
N PHE A 26 10.00 -0.47 -1.69
CA PHE A 26 11.20 -1.28 -1.76
C PHE A 26 11.01 -2.47 -2.70
N CYS A 27 12.12 -2.92 -3.26
CA CYS A 27 12.22 -4.05 -4.14
C CYS A 27 12.86 -5.21 -3.38
N ALA A 28 12.29 -6.40 -3.50
CA ALA A 28 12.82 -7.59 -2.86
C ALA A 28 12.90 -8.79 -3.80
N ASN A 29 13.85 -9.67 -3.50
CA ASN A 29 13.99 -10.96 -4.17
C ASN A 29 13.46 -12.12 -3.32
N ARG A 30 13.45 -13.32 -3.88
CA ARG A 30 12.99 -14.55 -3.18
C ARG A 30 13.79 -14.90 -1.93
N ASN A 31 15.02 -14.42 -1.82
CA ASN A 31 15.88 -14.60 -0.66
C ASN A 31 15.66 -13.53 0.43
N LYS A 32 14.61 -12.69 0.30
CA LYS A 32 14.29 -11.57 1.20
C LYS A 32 15.40 -10.50 1.29
N GLN A 33 16.31 -10.48 0.31
CA GLN A 33 17.21 -9.34 0.16
C GLN A 33 16.40 -8.21 -0.46
N TRP A 34 16.48 -7.02 0.14
CA TRP A 34 15.67 -5.87 -0.25
C TRP A 34 16.52 -4.62 -0.48
N ARG A 35 16.00 -3.72 -1.31
CA ARG A 35 16.60 -2.41 -1.61
C ARG A 35 15.48 -1.39 -1.82
N TRP A 36 15.64 -0.19 -1.29
CA TRP A 36 14.71 0.91 -1.58
C TRP A 36 14.73 1.27 -3.05
N LEU A 37 13.57 1.36 -3.69
CA LEU A 37 13.47 1.82 -5.07
C LEU A 37 13.77 3.33 -5.10
N ASN A 38 14.69 3.73 -5.97
CA ASN A 38 15.05 5.12 -6.16
C ASN A 38 15.15 5.51 -7.64
N SER A 39 14.88 6.78 -7.93
CA SER A 39 15.12 7.44 -9.22
C SER A 39 15.96 8.67 -8.94
N ASP A 40 17.11 8.80 -9.58
CA ASP A 40 17.96 10.00 -9.49
C ASP A 40 18.30 10.45 -8.06
N SER A 41 18.51 9.49 -7.16
CA SER A 41 18.79 9.68 -5.71
C SER A 41 17.58 10.02 -4.83
N GLU A 42 16.38 10.06 -5.41
CA GLU A 42 15.13 10.23 -4.65
C GLU A 42 14.41 8.89 -4.50
N TYR A 43 13.88 8.60 -3.31
CA TYR A 43 13.10 7.39 -3.08
C TYR A 43 11.73 7.49 -3.74
N VAL A 44 11.35 6.42 -4.43
CA VAL A 44 10.03 6.34 -5.06
C VAL A 44 8.98 6.14 -3.98
N SER A 45 7.97 7.01 -3.97
CA SER A 45 6.78 6.90 -3.14
C SER A 45 5.51 6.82 -3.98
N VAL A 46 4.46 6.26 -3.40
CA VAL A 46 3.16 6.09 -4.03
C VAL A 46 2.04 6.46 -3.07
N SER A 47 0.94 6.96 -3.62
CA SER A 47 -0.28 7.30 -2.88
C SER A 47 -1.26 6.13 -2.84
N GLY A 48 -2.00 6.05 -1.74
CA GLY A 48 -3.01 5.02 -1.51
C GLY A 48 -3.51 5.01 -0.07
N GLU A 49 -3.98 3.85 0.38
CA GLU A 49 -4.54 3.67 1.72
C GLU A 49 -4.08 2.36 2.36
N TRP A 50 -3.76 2.41 3.66
CA TRP A 50 -3.54 1.18 4.43
C TRP A 50 -4.87 0.51 4.75
N LYS A 51 -4.99 -0.75 4.36
CA LYS A 51 -6.20 -1.57 4.56
C LYS A 51 -5.87 -2.79 5.40
N ILE A 52 -6.87 -3.23 6.15
CA ILE A 52 -6.86 -4.50 6.87
C ILE A 52 -7.96 -5.36 6.28
N MET A 53 -7.66 -6.64 6.05
CA MET A 53 -8.64 -7.62 5.62
C MET A 53 -8.52 -8.90 6.45
N ALA A 54 -9.65 -9.59 6.61
CA ALA A 54 -9.70 -10.92 7.19
C ALA A 54 -9.99 -11.95 6.09
N LEU A 55 -9.16 -12.98 5.96
CA LEU A 55 -9.35 -14.07 5.00
C LEU A 55 -8.98 -15.41 5.66
N LYS A 56 -9.89 -16.38 5.62
CA LYS A 56 -9.70 -17.73 6.19
C LYS A 56 -9.22 -17.75 7.66
N GLY A 57 -9.73 -16.83 8.47
CA GLY A 57 -9.35 -16.72 9.89
C GLY A 57 -8.00 -16.04 10.14
N PHE A 58 -7.38 -15.46 9.11
CA PHE A 58 -6.16 -14.67 9.23
C PHE A 58 -6.44 -13.20 8.96
N VAL A 59 -5.72 -12.32 9.68
CA VAL A 59 -5.75 -10.88 9.44
C VAL A 59 -4.51 -10.48 8.65
N TYR A 60 -4.73 -9.71 7.57
CA TYR A 60 -3.71 -9.21 6.66
C TYR A 60 -3.79 -7.69 6.63
N GLN A 61 -2.63 -7.05 6.58
CA GLN A 61 -2.51 -5.63 6.29
C GLN A 61 -1.82 -5.46 4.93
N TYR A 62 -2.35 -4.56 4.11
CA TYR A 62 -1.84 -4.26 2.78
C TYR A 62 -2.00 -2.77 2.46
N PHE A 63 -1.26 -2.30 1.46
CA PHE A 63 -1.39 -0.93 0.96
C PHE A 63 -2.17 -0.96 -0.36
N GLU A 64 -3.39 -0.42 -0.35
CA GLU A 64 -4.22 -0.30 -1.54
C GLU A 64 -3.78 0.90 -2.37
N LEU A 65 -3.38 0.67 -3.61
CA LEU A 65 -2.96 1.72 -4.54
C LEU A 65 -4.18 2.39 -5.18
N ASP A 66 -4.12 3.71 -5.35
CA ASP A 66 -5.18 4.47 -6.02
C ASP A 66 -5.34 4.10 -7.50
N ASN A 67 -4.25 3.65 -8.15
CA ASN A 67 -4.22 3.29 -9.56
C ASN A 67 -3.75 1.84 -9.76
N VAL A 68 -4.59 1.01 -10.39
CA VAL A 68 -4.33 -0.41 -10.64
C VAL A 68 -3.05 -0.66 -11.44
N ALA A 69 -2.72 0.21 -12.39
CA ALA A 69 -1.54 0.06 -13.25
C ALA A 69 -0.21 0.20 -12.47
N SER A 70 -0.24 0.63 -11.21
CA SER A 70 0.99 1.04 -10.51
C SER A 70 1.82 -0.13 -9.98
N ALA A 71 1.22 -1.24 -9.50
CA ALA A 71 2.02 -2.31 -8.88
C ALA A 71 2.90 -3.07 -9.89
N GLU A 72 2.40 -3.38 -11.08
CA GLU A 72 3.19 -4.06 -12.14
C GLU A 72 4.30 -3.15 -12.64
N ILE A 73 4.01 -1.86 -12.85
CA ILE A 73 5.02 -0.86 -13.22
C ILE A 73 6.11 -0.77 -12.15
N LEU A 74 5.75 -0.81 -10.86
CA LEU A 74 6.73 -0.81 -9.78
C LEU A 74 7.59 -2.08 -9.79
N GLN A 75 7.01 -3.26 -10.08
CA GLN A 75 7.76 -4.51 -10.22
C GLN A 75 8.74 -4.46 -11.39
N GLU A 76 8.34 -3.93 -12.54
CA GLU A 76 9.25 -3.73 -13.67
C GLU A 76 10.37 -2.75 -13.32
N LYS A 77 10.04 -1.62 -12.67
CA LYS A 77 11.07 -0.68 -12.16
C LYS A 77 12.06 -1.35 -11.20
N CYS A 78 11.59 -2.28 -10.37
CA CYS A 78 12.47 -3.05 -9.49
C CYS A 78 13.44 -3.95 -10.27
N LYS A 79 12.95 -4.64 -11.31
CA LYS A 79 13.78 -5.49 -12.19
C LYS A 79 14.77 -4.64 -12.97
N ASP A 80 14.32 -3.55 -13.58
CA ASP A 80 15.17 -2.64 -14.36
C ASP A 80 16.32 -2.07 -13.50
N ARG A 81 16.02 -1.75 -12.23
CA ARG A 81 16.99 -1.09 -11.34
C ARG A 81 17.96 -2.04 -10.66
N PHE A 82 17.51 -3.22 -10.23
CA PHE A 82 18.28 -4.13 -9.38
C PHE A 82 18.50 -5.52 -9.99
N GLY A 83 17.98 -5.77 -11.19
CA GLY A 83 18.05 -7.02 -11.93
C GLY A 83 16.84 -7.93 -11.72
N ASP A 84 16.67 -8.89 -12.63
CA ASP A 84 15.51 -9.81 -12.73
C ASP A 84 15.19 -10.62 -11.47
N SER A 85 16.11 -10.68 -10.51
CA SER A 85 15.86 -11.35 -9.23
C SER A 85 14.97 -10.54 -8.28
N TYR A 86 14.91 -9.21 -8.43
CA TYR A 86 14.14 -8.29 -7.58
C TYR A 86 12.70 -8.13 -8.09
N ILE A 87 11.94 -9.22 -8.02
CA ILE A 87 10.61 -9.35 -8.61
C ILE A 87 9.45 -8.78 -7.76
N TYR A 88 9.69 -8.46 -6.49
CA TYR A 88 8.63 -8.00 -5.58
C TYR A 88 8.78 -6.51 -5.29
N ALA A 89 7.81 -5.70 -5.71
CA ALA A 89 7.66 -4.32 -5.25
C ALA A 89 6.72 -4.31 -4.03
N GLN A 90 7.14 -3.67 -2.94
CA GLN A 90 6.42 -3.71 -1.66
C GLN A 90 6.42 -2.34 -0.96
N PRO A 91 5.30 -1.98 -0.29
CA PRO A 91 5.19 -0.75 0.50
C PRO A 91 5.95 -0.85 1.82
N ALA A 92 6.61 0.23 2.21
CA ALA A 92 7.11 0.46 3.56
C ALA A 92 7.31 1.95 3.82
N ASN A 93 7.05 2.38 5.06
CA ASN A 93 7.36 3.72 5.55
C ASN A 93 8.73 3.77 6.26
N SER A 94 9.28 2.64 6.65
CA SER A 94 10.58 2.56 7.32
C SER A 94 11.31 1.22 7.08
N PHE A 95 12.60 1.15 7.42
CA PHE A 95 13.38 -0.09 7.34
C PHE A 95 12.95 -1.15 8.38
N ALA A 96 12.28 -0.72 9.45
CA ALA A 96 11.77 -1.58 10.52
C ALA A 96 10.34 -2.04 10.26
N ASP A 97 9.73 -1.57 9.15
CA ASP A 97 8.37 -1.94 8.81
C ASP A 97 8.29 -3.44 8.50
N GLN A 98 7.09 -3.97 8.74
CA GLN A 98 6.80 -5.33 8.37
C GLN A 98 6.68 -5.43 6.85
N TRP A 99 6.88 -6.63 6.34
CA TRP A 99 6.68 -6.91 4.93
C TRP A 99 5.17 -6.94 4.65
N TYR A 100 4.69 -5.96 3.90
CA TYR A 100 3.32 -5.84 3.44
C TYR A 100 3.28 -5.93 1.92
N VAL A 101 2.14 -6.27 1.35
CA VAL A 101 1.95 -6.31 -0.11
C VAL A 101 1.14 -5.12 -0.59
N PHE A 102 1.30 -4.77 -1.86
CA PHE A 102 0.36 -3.90 -2.53
C PHE A 102 -0.94 -4.64 -2.83
N GLY A 103 -2.05 -3.90 -2.77
CA GLY A 103 -3.33 -4.33 -3.29
C GLY A 103 -3.93 -3.27 -4.20
N VAL A 104 -4.98 -3.64 -4.92
CA VAL A 104 -5.78 -2.71 -5.73
C VAL A 104 -7.26 -2.90 -5.44
N LYS A 105 -8.03 -1.86 -5.72
CA LYS A 105 -9.49 -1.85 -5.55
C LYS A 105 -10.12 -3.06 -6.26
N GLY A 106 -10.99 -3.78 -5.55
CA GLY A 106 -11.49 -5.09 -5.99
C GLY A 106 -10.76 -6.26 -5.33
N GLY A 107 -9.83 -5.98 -4.42
CA GLY A 107 -9.22 -7.00 -3.60
C GLY A 107 -8.28 -7.91 -4.40
N ILE A 108 -7.44 -7.35 -5.27
CA ILE A 108 -6.33 -8.12 -5.83
C ILE A 108 -5.09 -7.77 -5.01
N LEU A 109 -4.47 -8.76 -4.38
CA LEU A 109 -3.17 -8.59 -3.70
C LEU A 109 -2.05 -9.05 -4.62
N TYR A 110 -1.01 -8.23 -4.75
CA TYR A 110 0.13 -8.55 -5.59
C TYR A 110 1.09 -9.55 -4.92
N SER A 111 1.94 -10.16 -5.75
CA SER A 111 3.01 -11.04 -5.27
C SER A 111 4.02 -10.30 -4.38
N GLY A 112 4.60 -11.01 -3.42
CA GLY A 112 5.51 -10.44 -2.42
C GLY A 112 5.42 -11.16 -1.08
N PHE A 113 6.16 -10.69 -0.08
CA PHE A 113 6.08 -11.24 1.26
C PHE A 113 5.06 -10.48 2.10
N PHE A 114 4.19 -11.19 2.80
CA PHE A 114 3.27 -10.54 3.71
C PHE A 114 3.32 -11.21 5.08
N LYS A 115 3.07 -10.41 6.11
CA LYS A 115 2.76 -10.89 7.44
C LYS A 115 1.26 -11.16 7.54
N TYR A 116 0.91 -12.28 8.16
CA TYR A 116 -0.46 -12.59 8.55
C TYR A 116 -0.49 -13.05 10.00
N CYS A 117 -1.59 -12.78 10.70
CA CYS A 117 -1.75 -13.14 12.11
C CYS A 117 -2.98 -14.04 12.30
N LEU A 118 -2.81 -15.10 13.09
CA LEU A 118 -3.93 -15.95 13.57
C LEU A 118 -4.71 -15.25 14.69
N ASN A 119 -4.01 -14.49 15.51
CA ASN A 119 -4.52 -13.72 16.63
C ASN A 119 -3.52 -12.60 16.94
N HIS A 120 -3.77 -11.78 17.97
CA HIS A 120 -2.93 -10.65 18.34
C HIS A 120 -1.47 -11.02 18.68
N TYR A 121 -1.19 -12.29 19.01
CA TYR A 121 0.13 -12.74 19.48
C TYR A 121 0.87 -13.63 18.49
N SER A 122 0.17 -14.26 17.54
CA SER A 122 0.73 -15.29 16.66
C SER A 122 0.70 -14.81 15.22
N CYS A 123 1.85 -14.34 14.73
CA CYS A 123 2.01 -13.86 13.37
C CYS A 123 3.13 -14.57 12.64
N TYR A 124 2.94 -14.74 11.33
CA TYR A 124 3.83 -15.49 10.46
C TYR A 124 4.09 -14.70 9.18
N PHE A 125 5.21 -14.99 8.53
CA PHE A 125 5.57 -14.42 7.24
C PHE A 125 5.44 -15.49 6.15
N ARG A 126 4.84 -15.13 5.02
CA ARG A 126 4.71 -16.01 3.86
C ARG A 126 5.01 -15.26 2.58
N GLU A 127 5.63 -15.97 1.64
CA GLU A 127 5.79 -15.55 0.26
C GLU A 127 4.47 -15.81 -0.51
N ASN A 128 3.95 -14.79 -1.17
CA ASN A 128 2.92 -14.90 -2.18
C ASN A 128 3.57 -14.93 -3.57
N ARG A 129 3.50 -16.05 -4.28
CA ARG A 129 4.18 -16.24 -5.58
C ARG A 129 3.35 -15.76 -6.78
N SER A 130 2.07 -15.46 -6.58
CA SER A 130 1.14 -15.04 -7.63
C SER A 130 0.14 -14.05 -7.08
N ASN A 131 -0.48 -13.23 -7.93
CA ASN A 131 -1.54 -12.32 -7.49
C ASN A 131 -2.70 -13.13 -6.89
N LEU A 132 -3.21 -12.70 -5.73
CA LEU A 132 -4.36 -13.31 -5.07
C LEU A 132 -5.60 -12.50 -5.41
N ILE A 133 -6.55 -13.10 -6.12
CA ILE A 133 -7.86 -12.50 -6.42
C ILE A 133 -8.83 -12.85 -5.30
N LEU A 134 -9.35 -11.83 -4.62
CA LEU A 134 -10.21 -12.01 -3.43
C LEU A 134 -11.70 -12.28 -3.75
N ASP A 135 -12.17 -12.03 -4.98
CA ASP A 135 -13.57 -12.23 -5.41
C ASP A 135 -14.08 -13.68 -5.32
N SER A 136 -13.20 -14.65 -5.07
CA SER A 136 -13.57 -16.06 -4.88
C SER A 136 -13.90 -16.44 -3.42
N TYR A 137 -13.78 -15.51 -2.46
CA TYR A 137 -14.05 -15.79 -1.05
C TYR A 137 -15.14 -14.88 -0.51
N ASN A 138 -16.27 -15.49 -0.15
CA ASN A 138 -17.31 -14.84 0.65
C ASN A 138 -16.66 -14.24 1.90
N PHE A 139 -16.53 -12.91 1.90
CA PHE A 139 -16.20 -12.14 3.08
C PHE A 139 -17.35 -12.32 4.06
N GLY A 140 -17.24 -13.32 4.92
CA GLY A 140 -18.05 -13.40 6.12
C GLY A 140 -17.82 -12.11 6.89
N LYS A 141 -18.81 -11.22 6.88
CA LYS A 141 -18.88 -10.08 7.77
C LYS A 141 -18.58 -10.60 9.18
N LEU A 142 -17.46 -10.16 9.75
CA LEU A 142 -17.28 -10.23 11.19
C LEU A 142 -18.26 -9.22 11.77
N ASN A 143 -19.38 -9.73 12.29
CA ASN A 143 -20.36 -8.99 13.09
C ASN A 143 -19.75 -8.65 14.46
#